data_AF-A0A182QWR1-F1
#
_entry.id   AF-A0A182QWR1-F1
#
_cell.length_a   1.000
_cell.length_b   1.000
_cell.length_c   1.000
_cell.angle_alpha   90.00
_cell.angle_beta   90.00
_cell.angle_gamma   90.00
#
_symmetry.space_group_name_H-M   'P 1'
#
loop_
_entity.id
_entity.type
_entity.pdbx_description
1 polymer ?
#
loop_
_entity_poly.entity_id
_entity_poly.type
_entity_poly.pdbx_seq_one_letter_code
_entity_poly.pdbx_strand_id
1 'polypeptide(L)'
;MHSGDTHLRRRWRLRNRKKDLDEIDADLKKDPEKLLKQEIDLDKPGFAQFYCIHCATYYINDQALQAHFRTKVHKRRLKALEIEPYTIEDSLRAAGQGSFVQPQKRKIETQPSLAEVDGGKRIKVDTIMEEEKPAKQELSRVKAIADYKKVLEQL
;
A
#
# COMPACT_ATOMS: atom_id res chain seq x y z
N MET A 1 -3.90 -11.27 -38.25
CA MET A 1 -3.76 -10.01 -37.49
C MET A 1 -2.74 -10.24 -36.38
N HIS A 2 -1.59 -9.55 -36.42
CA HIS A 2 -0.62 -9.55 -35.33
C HIS A 2 -1.06 -8.52 -34.29
N SER A 3 -1.96 -8.91 -33.39
CA SER A 3 -2.34 -8.07 -32.26
C SER A 3 -1.12 -7.91 -31.36
N GLY A 4 -0.72 -6.67 -31.03
CA GLY A 4 0.45 -6.32 -30.20
C GLY A 4 0.42 -6.86 -28.76
N ASP A 5 -0.48 -7.78 -28.45
CA ASP A 5 -0.74 -8.35 -27.14
C ASP A 5 0.31 -9.37 -26.69
N THR A 6 1.27 -9.70 -27.55
CA THR A 6 2.36 -10.63 -27.23
C THR A 6 3.16 -10.19 -26.00
N HIS A 7 3.36 -8.88 -25.82
CA HIS A 7 4.05 -8.29 -24.66
C HIS A 7 3.22 -8.41 -23.38
N LEU A 8 1.91 -8.15 -23.46
CA LEU A 8 0.98 -8.31 -22.34
C LEU A 8 0.92 -9.78 -21.90
N ARG A 9 0.68 -10.69 -22.85
CA ARG A 9 0.64 -12.13 -22.59
C ARG A 9 1.96 -12.65 -22.03
N ARG A 10 3.11 -12.08 -22.42
CA ARG A 10 4.43 -12.45 -21.85
C ARG A 10 4.59 -11.99 -20.40
N ARG A 11 4.11 -10.80 -20.05
CA ARG A 11 4.17 -10.27 -18.69
C ARG A 11 3.26 -11.04 -17.72
N TRP A 12 2.09 -11.49 -18.18
CA TRP A 12 1.06 -12.10 -17.34
C TRP A 12 1.22 -13.63 -17.19
N ARG A 13 2.30 -14.22 -17.71
CA ARG A 13 2.57 -15.66 -17.51
C ARG A 13 2.94 -15.94 -16.07
N LEU A 14 2.50 -17.11 -15.58
CA LEU A 14 2.77 -17.57 -14.22
C LEU A 14 4.27 -17.57 -13.86
N ARG A 15 5.16 -17.99 -14.79
CA ARG A 15 6.61 -18.00 -14.56
C ARG A 15 7.25 -16.63 -14.28
N ASN A 16 6.56 -15.55 -14.64
CA ASN A 16 7.02 -14.16 -14.45
C ASN A 16 6.22 -13.44 -13.36
N ARG A 17 5.38 -14.17 -12.61
CA ARG A 17 4.54 -13.60 -11.57
C ARG A 17 5.42 -13.08 -10.43
N LYS A 18 5.05 -11.93 -9.90
CA LYS A 18 5.69 -11.31 -8.74
C LYS A 18 4.87 -11.61 -7.50
N LYS A 19 5.45 -11.37 -6.32
CA LYS A 19 4.71 -11.43 -5.06
C LYS A 19 3.52 -10.47 -5.07
N ASP A 20 2.40 -10.98 -4.60
CA ASP A 20 1.13 -10.25 -4.48
C ASP A 20 1.12 -9.37 -3.22
N LEU A 21 0.12 -8.49 -3.09
CA LEU A 21 0.09 -7.48 -2.01
C LEU A 21 -0.17 -8.08 -0.63
N ASP A 22 -1.01 -9.11 -0.56
CA ASP A 22 -1.32 -9.90 0.63
C ASP A 22 -0.10 -10.69 1.14
N GLU A 23 0.66 -11.31 0.23
CA GLU A 23 1.93 -11.98 0.58
C GLU A 23 2.93 -10.98 1.18
N ILE A 24 3.03 -9.78 0.62
CA ILE A 24 3.93 -8.73 1.12
C ILE A 24 3.47 -8.20 2.47
N ASP A 25 2.16 -8.03 2.70
CA ASP A 25 1.62 -7.64 4.01
C ASP A 25 1.89 -8.72 5.08
N ALA A 26 1.79 -10.00 4.70
CA ALA A 26 2.15 -11.11 5.58
C ALA A 26 3.65 -11.11 5.93
N ASP A 27 4.52 -10.83 4.95
CA ASP A 27 5.97 -10.70 5.15
C ASP A 27 6.29 -9.54 6.12
N LEU A 28 5.60 -8.40 5.98
CA LEU A 28 5.76 -7.23 6.84
C LEU A 28 5.33 -7.50 8.29
N LYS A 29 4.28 -8.31 8.50
CA LYS A 29 3.77 -8.67 9.83
C LYS A 29 4.63 -9.72 10.54
N LYS A 30 5.17 -10.69 9.81
CA LYS A 30 5.88 -11.84 10.40
C LYS A 30 7.32 -11.49 10.78
N ASP A 31 8.14 -11.17 9.79
CA ASP A 31 9.60 -11.12 9.97
C ASP A 31 10.29 -10.12 9.01
N PRO A 32 10.06 -8.81 9.17
CA PRO A 32 10.73 -7.80 8.34
C PRO A 32 12.26 -7.80 8.55
N GLU A 33 12.72 -8.11 9.77
CA GLU A 33 14.15 -8.10 10.12
C GLU A 33 14.93 -9.23 9.41
N LYS A 34 14.34 -10.43 9.30
CA LYS A 34 14.96 -11.57 8.60
C LYS A 34 15.10 -11.30 7.10
N LEU A 35 14.14 -10.58 6.51
CA LEU A 35 14.18 -10.20 5.10
C LEU A 35 15.18 -9.08 4.81
N LEU A 36 15.46 -8.22 5.78
CA LEU A 36 16.52 -7.20 5.65
C LEU A 36 17.92 -7.78 5.85
N LYS A 37 18.06 -8.72 6.78
CA LYS A 37 19.34 -9.38 7.11
C LYS A 37 19.38 -10.80 6.53
N GLN A 38 19.20 -10.91 5.21
CA GLN A 38 19.32 -12.20 4.51
C GLN A 38 20.77 -12.69 4.47
N GLU A 39 20.92 -14.01 4.42
CA GLU A 39 22.21 -14.64 4.14
C GLU A 39 22.69 -14.30 2.74
N ILE A 40 24.02 -14.34 2.56
CA ILE A 40 24.69 -13.99 1.31
C ILE A 40 24.35 -15.06 0.27
N ASP A 41 23.61 -14.66 -0.77
CA ASP A 41 23.16 -15.54 -1.86
C ASP A 41 23.78 -15.08 -3.19
N LEU A 42 24.64 -15.91 -3.77
CA LEU A 42 25.41 -15.60 -4.98
C LEU A 42 24.56 -15.54 -6.26
N ASP A 43 23.38 -16.16 -6.26
CA ASP A 43 22.51 -16.22 -7.44
C ASP A 43 21.66 -14.95 -7.58
N LYS A 44 21.56 -14.13 -6.53
CA LYS A 44 20.77 -12.91 -6.48
C LYS A 44 21.64 -11.67 -6.68
N PRO A 45 21.08 -10.60 -7.29
CA PRO A 45 21.83 -9.36 -7.45
C PRO A 45 22.13 -8.73 -6.08
N GLY A 46 23.32 -8.16 -5.96
CA GLY A 46 23.80 -7.57 -4.70
C GLY A 46 23.91 -8.57 -3.56
N PHE A 47 24.11 -9.86 -3.89
CA PHE A 47 24.23 -10.95 -2.94
C PHE A 47 23.06 -11.07 -1.95
N ALA A 48 21.86 -10.69 -2.41
CA ALA A 48 20.64 -10.57 -1.60
C ALA A 48 20.66 -9.53 -0.46
N GLN A 49 21.74 -8.76 -0.30
CA GLN A 49 21.88 -7.81 0.79
C GLN A 49 21.02 -6.54 0.58
N PHE A 50 20.89 -6.06 -0.65
CA PHE A 50 20.13 -4.84 -0.96
C PHE A 50 18.70 -5.18 -1.41
N TYR A 51 17.84 -5.50 -0.45
CA TYR A 51 16.46 -5.90 -0.69
C TYR A 51 15.45 -4.79 -0.33
N CYS A 52 14.41 -4.61 -1.16
CA CYS A 52 13.25 -3.81 -0.82
C CYS A 52 12.05 -4.70 -0.47
N ILE A 53 11.58 -4.63 0.77
CA ILE A 53 10.48 -5.47 1.25
C ILE A 53 9.17 -5.13 0.53
N HIS A 54 8.84 -3.84 0.42
CA HIS A 54 7.58 -3.39 -0.17
C HIS A 54 7.42 -3.77 -1.65
N CYS A 55 8.52 -3.79 -2.40
CA CYS A 55 8.50 -4.10 -3.83
C CYS A 55 8.87 -5.56 -4.15
N ALA A 56 9.40 -6.30 -3.18
CA ALA A 56 9.93 -7.66 -3.35
C ALA A 56 10.96 -7.76 -4.49
N THR A 57 11.93 -6.84 -4.50
CA THR A 57 12.97 -6.76 -5.53
C THR A 57 14.34 -6.57 -4.91
N TYR A 58 15.33 -7.24 -5.51
CA TYR A 58 16.74 -7.14 -5.16
C TYR A 58 17.46 -6.10 -6.02
N TYR A 59 18.44 -5.43 -5.44
CA TYR A 59 19.27 -4.41 -6.08
C TYR A 59 20.75 -4.76 -5.97
N ILE A 60 21.57 -4.13 -6.81
CA ILE A 60 23.00 -4.44 -6.88
C ILE A 60 23.78 -3.77 -5.73
N ASN A 61 23.48 -2.49 -5.44
CA ASN A 61 24.17 -1.65 -4.45
C ASN A 61 23.16 -0.78 -3.67
N ASP A 62 23.57 -0.22 -2.53
CA ASP A 62 22.73 0.69 -1.71
C ASP A 62 22.27 1.93 -2.49
N GLN A 63 23.13 2.54 -3.31
CA GLN A 63 22.74 3.70 -4.13
C GLN A 63 21.53 3.41 -5.04
N ALA A 64 21.46 2.19 -5.60
CA ALA A 64 20.34 1.79 -6.45
C ALA A 64 19.06 1.60 -5.63
N LEU A 65 19.19 1.07 -4.41
CA LEU A 65 18.07 0.93 -3.46
C LEU A 65 17.54 2.30 -3.01
N GLN A 66 18.43 3.24 -2.68
CA GLN A 66 18.05 4.62 -2.33
C GLN A 66 17.40 5.36 -3.50
N ALA A 67 17.92 5.17 -4.71
CA ALA A 67 17.30 5.70 -5.92
C ALA A 67 15.89 5.12 -6.13
N HIS A 68 15.70 3.82 -5.86
CA HIS A 68 14.40 3.16 -5.95
C HIS A 68 13.34 3.80 -5.04
N PHE A 69 13.67 4.14 -3.79
CA PHE A 69 12.70 4.78 -2.87
C PHE A 69 12.14 6.11 -3.38
N ARG A 70 12.93 6.84 -4.17
CA ARG A 70 12.51 8.12 -4.75
C ARG A 70 11.56 7.94 -5.93
N THR A 71 11.55 6.77 -6.56
CA THR A 71 10.76 6.50 -7.77
C THR A 71 9.25 6.45 -7.51
N LYS A 72 8.47 6.74 -8.56
CA LYS A 72 7.00 6.67 -8.50
C LYS A 72 6.49 5.24 -8.29
N VAL A 73 7.22 4.23 -8.74
CA VAL A 73 6.83 2.82 -8.59
C VAL A 73 6.76 2.45 -7.11
N HIS A 74 7.81 2.80 -6.36
CA HIS A 74 7.87 2.57 -4.93
C HIS A 74 6.76 3.32 -4.18
N LYS A 75 6.60 4.62 -4.45
CA LYS A 75 5.56 5.45 -3.82
C LYS A 75 4.14 4.95 -4.10
N ARG A 76 3.88 4.39 -5.29
CA ARG A 76 2.60 3.74 -5.61
C ARG A 76 2.38 2.46 -4.82
N ARG A 77 3.45 1.69 -4.59
CA ARG A 77 3.41 0.45 -3.81
C ARG A 77 3.11 0.71 -2.34
N LEU A 78 3.73 1.73 -1.74
CA LEU A 78 3.42 2.15 -0.37
C LEU A 78 1.95 2.51 -0.22
N LYS A 79 1.42 3.36 -1.12
CA LYS A 79 -0.01 3.71 -1.14
C LYS A 79 -0.95 2.51 -1.31
N ALA A 80 -0.53 1.47 -2.03
CA ALA A 80 -1.33 0.26 -2.18
C ALA A 80 -1.34 -0.57 -0.88
N LEU A 81 -0.22 -0.59 -0.15
CA LEU A 81 -0.10 -1.30 1.12
C LEU A 81 -0.76 -0.55 2.29
N GLU A 82 -0.97 0.77 2.17
CA GLU A 82 -1.71 1.56 3.18
C GLU A 82 -3.11 0.99 3.41
N ILE A 83 -3.72 0.34 2.42
CA ILE A 83 -5.03 -0.30 2.54
C ILE A 83 -4.82 -1.78 2.85
N GLU A 84 -5.60 -2.31 3.80
CA GLU A 84 -5.61 -3.74 4.08
C GLU A 84 -5.88 -4.56 2.79
N PRO A 85 -5.05 -5.58 2.49
CA PRO A 85 -5.19 -6.36 1.28
C PRO A 85 -6.52 -7.12 1.25
N TYR A 86 -7.08 -7.24 0.05
CA TYR A 86 -8.32 -7.97 -0.20
C TYR A 86 -8.17 -9.47 0.12
N THR A 87 -9.12 -10.01 0.88
CA THR A 87 -9.11 -11.42 1.27
C THR A 87 -10.25 -12.22 0.64
N ILE A 88 -10.16 -13.54 0.71
CA ILE A 88 -11.23 -14.45 0.26
C ILE A 88 -12.51 -14.19 1.06
N GLU A 89 -12.40 -13.88 2.35
CA GLU A 89 -13.55 -13.55 3.20
C GLU A 89 -14.32 -12.34 2.66
N ASP A 90 -13.62 -11.34 2.14
CA ASP A 90 -14.26 -10.16 1.53
C ASP A 90 -15.01 -10.52 0.25
N SER A 91 -14.52 -11.52 -0.50
CA SER A 91 -15.25 -12.09 -1.65
C SER A 91 -16.54 -12.77 -1.22
N LEU A 92 -16.48 -13.57 -0.15
CA LEU A 92 -17.64 -14.30 0.38
C LEU A 92 -18.68 -13.34 0.96
N ARG A 93 -18.24 -12.32 1.71
CA ARG A 93 -19.10 -11.24 2.22
C ARG A 93 -19.81 -10.52 1.09
N ALA A 94 -19.11 -10.19 0.01
CA ALA A 94 -19.71 -9.55 -1.17
C ALA A 94 -20.72 -10.47 -1.88
N ALA A 95 -20.54 -11.79 -1.82
CA ALA A 95 -21.49 -12.78 -2.31
C ALA A 95 -22.68 -13.02 -1.37
N GLY A 96 -22.78 -12.30 -0.25
CA GLY A 96 -23.86 -12.41 0.75
C GLY A 96 -23.56 -13.35 1.92
N GLN A 97 -22.34 -13.86 2.02
CA GLN A 97 -21.89 -14.69 3.14
C GLN A 97 -21.14 -13.84 4.17
N GLY A 98 -21.87 -13.21 5.11
CA GLY A 98 -21.30 -12.45 6.22
C GLY A 98 -21.71 -10.97 6.24
N SER A 99 -21.14 -10.20 7.17
CA SER A 99 -21.38 -8.76 7.32
C SER A 99 -20.36 -7.93 6.55
N PHE A 100 -20.78 -6.76 6.07
CA PHE A 100 -19.89 -5.80 5.42
C PHE A 100 -18.97 -5.14 6.45
N VAL A 101 -17.66 -5.12 6.15
CA VAL A 101 -16.63 -4.46 6.96
C VAL A 101 -15.87 -3.49 6.07
N GLN A 102 -15.65 -2.27 6.55
CA GLN A 102 -14.85 -1.28 5.81
C GLN A 102 -13.35 -1.58 5.94
N PRO A 103 -12.56 -1.45 4.86
CA PRO A 103 -11.13 -1.70 4.90
C PRO A 103 -10.42 -0.63 5.75
N GLN A 104 -9.49 -1.08 6.60
CA GLN A 104 -8.71 -0.18 7.45
C GLN A 104 -7.55 0.44 6.67
N LYS A 105 -7.27 1.72 6.93
CA LYS A 105 -6.10 2.42 6.39
C LYS A 105 -4.99 2.47 7.44
N ARG A 106 -3.76 2.25 7.01
CA ARG A 106 -2.53 2.28 7.80
C ARG A 106 -1.57 3.28 7.20
N LYS A 107 -0.74 3.93 8.03
CA LYS A 107 0.42 4.69 7.55
C LYS A 107 1.61 3.74 7.46
N ILE A 108 2.19 3.66 6.27
CA ILE A 108 3.39 2.85 6.04
C ILE A 108 4.52 3.79 5.66
N GLU A 109 5.56 3.80 6.49
CA GLU A 109 6.79 4.51 6.20
C GLU A 109 7.75 3.62 5.40
N THR A 110 8.66 4.27 4.65
CA THR A 110 9.71 3.58 3.90
C THR A 110 10.70 2.90 4.84
N GLN A 111 11.27 1.78 4.38
CA GLN A 111 12.33 1.08 5.10
C GLN A 111 13.52 2.00 5.45
N PRO A 112 14.04 1.93 6.70
CA PRO A 112 15.25 2.66 7.08
C PRO A 112 16.49 2.09 6.38
N SER A 113 17.55 2.90 6.25
CA SER A 113 18.82 2.46 5.68
C SER A 113 19.49 1.40 6.56
N LEU A 114 20.36 0.54 6.00
CA LEU A 114 21.02 -0.55 6.75
C LEU A 114 21.74 -0.05 8.02
N ALA A 115 22.44 1.09 7.93
CA ALA A 115 23.12 1.71 9.07
C ALA A 115 22.13 2.15 10.17
N GLU A 116 20.93 2.56 9.78
CA GLU A 116 19.86 2.92 10.72
C GLU A 116 19.16 1.70 11.33
N VAL A 117 19.10 0.58 10.59
CA VAL A 117 18.62 -0.70 11.11
C VAL A 117 19.56 -1.23 12.19
N ASP A 118 20.87 -1.09 12.01
CA ASP A 118 21.86 -1.46 13.05
C ASP A 118 21.78 -0.54 14.27
N GLY A 119 21.35 0.71 14.08
CA GLY A 119 20.95 1.63 15.16
C GLY A 119 19.59 1.31 15.81
N GLY A 120 18.94 0.20 15.43
CA GLY A 120 17.68 -0.27 16.03
C GLY A 120 16.41 0.37 15.45
N LYS A 121 16.48 1.10 14.33
CA LYS A 121 15.27 1.64 13.69
C LYS A 121 14.49 0.52 13.01
N ARG A 122 13.25 0.33 13.45
CA ARG A 122 12.29 -0.62 12.85
C ARG A 122 11.35 0.09 11.88
N ILE A 123 10.79 -0.67 10.94
CA ILE A 123 9.71 -0.20 10.07
C ILE A 123 8.50 0.07 10.96
N LYS A 124 8.05 1.32 11.02
CA LYS A 124 6.84 1.70 11.73
C LYS A 124 5.64 1.46 10.83
N VAL A 125 4.74 0.61 11.27
CA VAL A 125 3.39 0.48 10.71
C VAL A 125 2.45 1.07 11.74
N ASP A 126 2.21 2.37 11.62
CA ASP A 126 1.28 3.05 12.50
C ASP A 126 -0.13 2.80 11.96
N THR A 127 -0.93 2.04 12.71
CA THR A 127 -2.37 1.98 12.47
C THR A 127 -2.94 3.35 12.81
N ILE A 128 -3.25 4.15 11.78
CA ILE A 128 -4.18 5.25 12.00
C ILE A 128 -5.53 4.58 12.23
N MET A 129 -5.98 4.52 13.47
CA MET A 129 -7.42 4.47 13.69
C MET A 129 -7.91 5.81 13.15
N GLU A 130 -8.43 5.83 11.91
CA GLU A 130 -9.20 6.98 11.45
C GLU A 130 -10.41 7.01 12.40
N GLU A 131 -10.30 7.75 13.51
CA GLU A 131 -11.47 8.28 14.20
C GLU A 131 -12.35 8.83 13.09
N GLU A 132 -13.55 8.28 12.98
CA GLU A 132 -14.50 8.60 11.92
C GLU A 132 -14.48 10.11 11.73
N LYS A 133 -13.85 10.59 10.64
CA LYS A 133 -13.95 12.01 10.30
C LYS A 133 -15.44 12.25 10.19
N PRO A 134 -16.04 13.12 11.04
CA PRO A 134 -17.49 13.24 11.14
C PRO A 134 -18.00 13.45 9.72
N ALA A 135 -18.76 12.46 9.26
CA ALA A 135 -19.09 12.27 7.86
C ALA A 135 -19.71 13.54 7.31
N LYS A 136 -18.94 14.39 6.62
CA LYS A 136 -19.38 15.63 5.95
C LYS A 136 -20.72 16.16 6.49
N GLN A 137 -20.81 16.45 7.79
CA GLN A 137 -22.01 17.07 8.37
C GLN A 137 -22.16 18.53 7.88
N GLU A 138 -21.17 19.02 7.15
CA GLU A 138 -21.11 20.31 6.46
C GLU A 138 -21.78 20.29 5.07
N LEU A 139 -22.59 19.27 4.72
CA LEU A 139 -23.59 19.42 3.64
C LEU A 139 -24.91 20.05 4.12
N SER A 140 -25.02 20.36 5.42
CA SER A 140 -26.13 21.17 5.96
C SER A 140 -25.84 22.67 6.04
N ARG A 141 -24.61 23.12 5.70
CA ARG A 141 -24.36 24.53 5.35
C ARG A 141 -24.69 24.78 3.88
N VAL A 142 -25.85 24.30 3.42
CA VAL A 142 -26.57 25.01 2.37
C VAL A 142 -26.75 26.41 2.94
N LYS A 143 -26.07 27.39 2.35
CA LYS A 143 -26.20 28.82 2.66
C LYS A 143 -27.65 29.06 3.03
N ALA A 144 -27.88 29.40 4.30
CA ALA A 144 -29.20 29.73 4.79
C ALA A 144 -29.79 30.73 3.80
N ILE A 145 -30.81 30.31 3.06
CA ILE A 145 -31.69 31.26 2.38
C ILE A 145 -32.61 31.81 3.48
N ALA A 146 -31.98 32.46 4.45
CA ALA A 146 -32.66 33.33 5.37
C ALA A 146 -33.02 34.56 4.53
N ASP A 147 -34.24 34.56 3.98
CA ASP A 147 -35.03 35.78 3.70
C ASP A 147 -36.37 35.50 2.99
N TYR A 148 -36.82 34.25 2.81
CA TYR A 148 -38.18 34.02 2.25
C TYR A 148 -39.33 34.47 3.16
N LYS A 149 -39.15 34.45 4.50
CA LYS A 149 -40.18 34.93 5.44
C LYS A 149 -40.39 36.45 5.38
N LYS A 150 -39.33 37.24 5.14
CA LYS A 150 -39.44 38.70 5.00
C LYS A 150 -40.10 39.12 3.68
N VAL A 151 -39.89 38.36 2.61
CA VAL A 151 -40.53 38.62 1.31
C VAL A 151 -42.04 38.32 1.35
N LEU A 152 -42.47 37.36 2.18
CA LEU A 152 -43.89 37.02 2.35
C LEU A 152 -44.68 37.99 3.25
N GLU A 153 -44.02 38.74 4.13
CA GLU A 153 -44.66 39.78 4.95
C GLU A 153 -44.80 41.14 4.22
N GLN A 154 -44.23 41.27 3.02
CA GLN A 154 -44.29 42.47 2.18
C GLN A 154 -45.25 42.36 0.97
N LEU A 155 -46.00 41.26 0.85
CA LEU A 155 -47.14 41.10 -0.06
C LEU A 155 -48.45 41.17 0.73
#